data_AF-A0A969WVP7-F1
#
_entry.id   AF-A0A969WVP7-F1
#
_cell.length_a   1.000
_cell.length_b   1.000
_cell.length_c   1.000
_cell.angle_alpha   90.00
_cell.angle_beta   90.00
_cell.angle_gamma   90.00
#
_symmetry.space_group_name_H-M   'P 1'
#
loop_
_entity.id
_entity.type
_entity.pdbx_description
1 polymer ?
#
loop_
_entity_poly.entity_id
_entity_poly.type
_entity_poly.pdbx_seq_one_letter_code
_entity_poly.pdbx_strand_id
1 'polypeptide(L)'
;MASRIKIKKGLDIPLMGEPQDIFLGEVKSDILKICPEDFTGVTPKLSVKVGDEVKAGTALMYDRNHPSVKVVSPVSGVVTAIDRGEKRRILNITVERKGVNEFVDYGIKNALTMKAEEVKEYILDAGLWFFIKQRPYDVVANPDNEPRDIFVTGFSSAPLAPSYDFILKDQEKDVLTGLDALSKLTKGKVHLSVS
;
A
#
# COMPACT_ATOMS: atom_id res chain seq x y z
N MET A 1 -0.76 -9.09 -27.21
CA MET A 1 -0.93 -7.69 -27.68
C MET A 1 -1.76 -6.94 -26.65
N ALA A 2 -1.24 -5.85 -26.09
CA ALA A 2 -1.98 -5.02 -25.13
C ALA A 2 -3.07 -4.21 -25.87
N SER A 3 -4.32 -4.33 -25.43
CA SER A 3 -5.42 -3.51 -25.93
C SER A 3 -5.33 -2.11 -25.34
N ARG A 4 -4.92 -1.13 -26.15
CA ARG A 4 -4.77 0.27 -25.72
C ARG A 4 -6.11 0.99 -25.74
N ILE A 5 -6.54 1.50 -24.59
CA ILE A 5 -7.74 2.35 -24.45
C ILE A 5 -7.25 3.77 -24.17
N LYS A 6 -7.69 4.74 -24.98
CA LYS A 6 -7.31 6.15 -24.79
C LYS A 6 -8.48 6.95 -24.23
N ILE A 7 -8.27 7.57 -23.07
CA ILE A 7 -9.23 8.46 -22.42
C ILE A 7 -8.81 9.90 -22.76
N LYS A 8 -9.74 10.76 -23.18
CA LYS A 8 -9.46 12.13 -23.70
C LYS A 8 -10.33 13.23 -23.09
N LYS A 9 -10.81 13.06 -21.86
CA LYS A 9 -11.72 14.03 -21.24
C LYS A 9 -11.25 14.37 -19.84
N GLY A 10 -10.49 15.47 -19.73
CA GLY A 10 -10.00 16.04 -18.49
C GLY A 10 -9.57 17.49 -18.73
N LEU A 11 -9.58 18.29 -17.67
CA LEU A 11 -9.00 19.63 -17.64
C LEU A 11 -7.73 19.55 -16.80
N ASP A 12 -6.61 19.97 -17.36
CA ASP A 12 -5.37 20.11 -16.60
C ASP A 12 -5.41 21.42 -15.82
N ILE A 13 -5.14 21.36 -14.51
CA ILE A 13 -5.19 22.54 -13.64
C ILE A 13 -3.81 23.22 -13.69
N PRO A 14 -3.70 24.45 -14.23
CA PRO A 14 -2.42 25.14 -14.28
C PRO A 14 -2.07 25.67 -12.88
N LEU A 15 -1.07 25.05 -12.24
CA LEU A 15 -0.53 25.49 -10.96
C LEU A 15 0.97 25.69 -11.06
N MET A 16 1.48 26.73 -10.41
CA MET A 16 2.92 26.96 -10.33
C MET A 16 3.56 26.04 -9.30
N GLY A 17 4.80 25.61 -9.58
CA GLY A 17 5.59 24.79 -8.66
C GLY A 17 5.77 23.33 -9.11
N GLU A 18 5.74 23.06 -10.42
CA GLU A 18 6.01 21.72 -10.95
C GLU A 18 7.32 21.15 -10.37
N PRO A 19 7.31 19.88 -9.92
CA PRO A 19 8.49 19.26 -9.34
C PRO A 19 9.57 19.09 -10.41
N GLN A 20 10.82 19.27 -10.00
CA GLN A 20 11.95 18.91 -10.84
C GLN A 20 12.23 17.41 -10.71
N ASP A 21 12.54 16.76 -11.83
CA ASP A 21 12.94 15.34 -11.90
C ASP A 21 14.37 15.14 -11.37
N ILE A 22 14.59 15.45 -10.10
CA ILE A 22 15.87 15.36 -9.40
C ILE A 22 15.65 14.77 -8.01
N PHE A 23 16.43 13.77 -7.65
CA PHE A 23 16.47 13.26 -6.28
C PHE A 23 17.31 14.20 -5.40
N LEU A 24 16.66 14.86 -4.44
CA LEU A 24 17.31 15.78 -3.50
C LEU A 24 17.91 15.07 -2.26
N GLY A 25 17.76 13.75 -2.15
CA GLY A 25 18.23 12.92 -1.05
C GLY A 25 17.12 12.17 -0.32
N GLU A 26 17.50 11.45 0.74
CA GLU A 26 16.56 10.70 1.58
C GLU A 26 16.24 11.49 2.86
N VAL A 27 14.96 11.74 3.10
CA VAL A 27 14.49 12.23 4.41
C VAL A 27 14.13 11.02 5.26
N LYS A 28 14.87 10.83 6.37
CA LYS A 28 14.56 9.79 7.35
C LYS A 28 13.84 10.43 8.52
N SER A 29 12.58 10.05 8.70
CA SER A 29 11.79 10.44 9.86
C SER A 29 12.04 9.47 11.01
N ASP A 30 12.32 10.00 12.19
CA ASP A 30 12.46 9.20 13.41
C ASP A 30 11.11 8.76 13.96
N ILE A 31 10.06 9.55 13.70
CA ILE A 31 8.70 9.29 14.19
C ILE A 31 7.78 9.10 12.98
N LEU A 32 7.12 7.96 12.93
CA LEU A 32 6.10 7.65 11.92
C LEU A 32 4.75 7.46 12.60
N LYS A 33 3.70 7.98 11.97
CA LYS A 33 2.32 7.82 12.43
C LYS A 33 1.52 7.09 11.37
N ILE A 34 0.82 6.06 11.81
CA ILE A 34 -0.14 5.33 10.99
C ILE A 34 -1.53 5.83 11.39
N CYS A 35 -2.25 6.39 10.41
CA CYS A 35 -3.59 6.92 10.59
C CYS A 35 -4.61 5.89 10.06
N PRO A 36 -5.41 5.22 10.91
CA PRO A 36 -6.40 4.26 10.44
C PRO A 36 -7.49 4.90 9.55
N GLU A 37 -7.67 6.21 9.62
CA GLU A 37 -8.63 6.96 8.80
C GLU A 37 -8.31 6.93 7.31
N ASP A 38 -7.04 6.73 6.94
CA ASP A 38 -6.62 6.61 5.54
C ASP A 38 -7.18 5.34 4.86
N PHE A 39 -7.64 4.38 5.67
CA PHE A 39 -8.15 3.08 5.23
C PHE A 39 -9.68 2.99 5.42
N THR A 40 -10.41 3.51 4.44
CA THR A 40 -11.88 3.52 4.45
C THR A 40 -12.47 2.10 4.45
N GLY A 41 -13.52 1.89 5.24
CA GLY A 41 -14.28 0.63 5.30
C GLY A 41 -13.72 -0.41 6.26
N VAL A 42 -12.64 -0.08 6.99
CA VAL A 42 -12.01 -0.97 7.97
C VAL A 42 -12.43 -0.59 9.39
N THR A 43 -12.67 -1.59 10.24
CA THR A 43 -12.86 -1.36 11.67
C THR A 43 -11.56 -1.70 12.41
N PRO A 44 -10.71 -0.69 12.71
CA PRO A 44 -9.37 -0.95 13.22
C PRO A 44 -9.40 -1.59 14.61
N LYS A 45 -8.64 -2.67 14.79
CA LYS A 45 -8.37 -3.29 16.07
C LYS A 45 -6.87 -3.46 16.27
N LEU A 46 -6.37 -3.10 17.44
CA LEU A 46 -4.93 -3.10 17.73
C LEU A 46 -4.42 -4.52 17.95
N SER A 47 -3.23 -4.79 17.40
CA SER A 47 -2.42 -5.97 17.71
C SER A 47 -1.33 -5.68 18.73
N VAL A 48 -0.97 -4.40 18.90
CA VAL A 48 0.15 -3.93 19.72
C VAL A 48 -0.31 -3.03 20.87
N LYS A 49 0.56 -2.84 21.85
CA LYS A 49 0.44 -1.92 22.97
C LYS A 49 1.56 -0.88 22.94
N VAL A 50 1.36 0.21 23.68
CA VAL A 50 2.42 1.21 23.90
C VAL A 50 3.57 0.54 24.64
N GLY A 51 4.79 0.74 24.15
CA GLY A 51 6.02 0.13 24.65
C GLY A 51 6.45 -1.14 23.91
N ASP A 52 5.63 -1.68 23.00
CA ASP A 52 6.00 -2.88 22.23
C ASP A 52 7.10 -2.56 21.20
N GLU A 53 8.10 -3.43 21.11
CA GLU A 53 9.10 -3.40 20.03
C GLU A 53 8.53 -4.06 18.77
N VAL A 54 8.66 -3.39 17.63
CA VAL A 54 8.13 -3.82 16.34
C VAL A 54 9.22 -3.83 15.27
N LYS A 55 9.16 -4.80 14.35
CA LYS A 55 9.98 -4.83 13.13
C LYS A 55 9.19 -4.26 11.96
N ALA A 56 9.88 -3.83 10.90
CA ALA A 56 9.20 -3.53 9.64
C ALA A 56 8.48 -4.80 9.14
N GLY A 57 7.18 -4.71 8.86
CA GLY A 57 6.31 -5.86 8.58
C GLY A 57 5.57 -6.43 9.79
N THR A 58 5.85 -5.99 11.02
CA THR A 58 5.07 -6.44 12.19
C THR A 58 3.68 -5.81 12.21
N ALA A 59 2.63 -6.62 12.42
CA ALA A 59 1.25 -6.12 12.43
C ALA A 59 0.97 -5.17 13.61
N LEU A 60 0.56 -3.93 13.30
CA LEU A 60 0.16 -2.91 14.28
C LEU A 60 -1.34 -2.98 14.58
N MET A 61 -2.15 -3.17 13.54
CA MET A 61 -3.60 -3.31 13.64
C MET A 61 -4.15 -4.25 12.57
N TYR A 62 -5.39 -4.67 12.71
CA TYR A 62 -6.12 -5.47 11.73
C TYR A 62 -7.56 -4.99 11.61
N ASP A 63 -8.23 -5.38 10.52
CA ASP A 63 -9.67 -5.19 10.40
C ASP A 63 -10.42 -6.18 11.29
N ARG A 64 -11.29 -5.68 12.17
CA ARG A 64 -12.13 -6.52 13.04
C ARG A 64 -12.99 -7.50 12.23
N ASN A 65 -13.45 -7.10 11.05
CA ASN A 65 -14.30 -7.95 10.22
C ASN A 65 -13.49 -9.00 9.45
N HIS A 66 -12.25 -8.67 9.05
CA HIS A 66 -11.34 -9.59 8.37
C HIS A 66 -9.95 -9.59 9.05
N PRO A 67 -9.73 -10.44 10.06
CA PRO A 67 -8.48 -10.45 10.83
C PRO A 67 -7.20 -10.75 10.03
N SER A 68 -7.32 -11.33 8.83
CA SER A 68 -6.21 -11.53 7.90
C SER A 68 -5.69 -10.23 7.30
N VAL A 69 -6.52 -9.19 7.23
CA VAL A 69 -6.18 -7.87 6.70
C VAL A 69 -5.51 -7.07 7.81
N LYS A 70 -4.16 -7.09 7.82
CA LYS A 70 -3.29 -6.45 8.83
C LYS A 70 -2.57 -5.22 8.28
N VAL A 71 -2.53 -4.12 9.03
CA VAL A 71 -1.63 -2.99 8.75
C VAL A 71 -0.35 -3.25 9.52
N VAL A 72 0.76 -3.25 8.79
CA VAL A 72 2.08 -3.53 9.34
C VAL A 72 2.88 -2.26 9.59
N SER A 73 3.89 -2.36 10.45
CA SER A 73 4.81 -1.26 10.70
C SER A 73 5.70 -1.02 9.48
N PRO A 74 5.84 0.22 9.00
CA PRO A 74 6.76 0.57 7.91
C PRO A 74 8.23 0.59 8.36
N VAL A 75 8.51 0.69 9.66
CA VAL A 75 9.86 0.78 10.24
C VAL A 75 10.03 -0.16 11.43
N SER A 76 11.26 -0.49 11.79
CA SER A 76 11.55 -1.12 13.08
C SER A 76 11.73 -0.07 14.17
N GLY A 77 11.21 -0.35 15.36
CA GLY A 77 11.12 0.65 16.39
C GLY A 77 10.29 0.24 17.58
N VAL A 78 9.81 1.24 18.31
CA VAL A 78 8.96 1.08 19.49
C VAL A 78 7.66 1.83 19.28
N VAL A 79 6.53 1.24 19.67
CA VAL A 79 5.23 1.92 19.66
C VAL A 79 5.19 2.90 20.84
N THR A 80 5.30 4.20 20.57
CA THR A 80 5.40 5.22 21.63
C THR A 80 4.04 5.76 22.07
N ALA A 81 3.07 5.82 21.15
CA ALA A 81 1.75 6.34 21.46
C ALA A 81 0.65 5.69 20.61
N ILE A 82 -0.53 5.54 21.20
CA ILE A 82 -1.75 5.13 20.53
C ILE A 82 -2.83 6.16 20.87
N ASP A 83 -3.03 7.11 19.97
CA ASP A 83 -3.97 8.21 20.15
C ASP A 83 -5.40 7.71 19.94
N ARG A 84 -6.27 8.01 20.90
CA ARG A 84 -7.69 7.68 20.82
C ARG A 84 -8.54 8.94 20.87
N GLY A 85 -9.48 9.06 19.94
CA GLY A 85 -10.46 10.12 19.87
C GLY A 85 -11.78 9.77 20.55
N GLU A 86 -12.82 10.50 20.17
CA GLU A 86 -14.17 10.32 20.67
C GLU A 86 -14.66 8.88 20.44
N LYS A 87 -15.49 8.36 21.36
CA LYS A 87 -15.97 6.97 21.36
C LYS A 87 -14.84 5.92 21.27
N ARG A 88 -13.63 6.25 21.74
CA ARG A 88 -12.42 5.41 21.70
C ARG A 88 -11.95 5.03 20.29
N ARG A 89 -12.29 5.83 19.26
CA ARG A 89 -11.77 5.68 17.89
C ARG A 89 -10.25 5.79 17.89
N ILE A 90 -9.55 4.91 17.19
CA ILE A 90 -8.08 4.99 17.07
C ILE A 90 -7.77 6.06 16.03
N LEU A 91 -7.06 7.11 16.43
CA LEU A 91 -6.67 8.22 15.55
C LEU A 91 -5.32 7.94 14.91
N ASN A 92 -4.30 7.66 15.73
CA ASN A 92 -2.94 7.45 15.26
C ASN A 92 -2.25 6.36 16.07
N ILE A 93 -1.39 5.59 15.40
CA ILE A 93 -0.40 4.71 16.03
C ILE A 93 0.97 5.30 15.71
N THR A 94 1.68 5.73 16.74
CA THR A 94 3.01 6.34 16.60
C THR A 94 4.10 5.30 16.85
N VAL A 95 4.99 5.13 15.89
CA VAL A 95 6.16 4.25 15.96
C VAL A 95 7.41 5.13 15.87
N GLU A 96 8.26 5.04 16.89
CA GLU A 96 9.57 5.68 16.90
C GLU A 96 10.62 4.69 16.40
N ARG A 97 11.34 5.08 15.35
CA ARG A 97 12.36 4.27 14.71
C ARG A 97 13.55 4.07 15.65
N LYS A 98 14.04 2.84 15.76
CA LYS A 98 15.21 2.49 16.58
C LYS A 98 16.30 1.90 15.70
N GLY A 99 17.37 2.67 15.48
CA GLY A 99 18.59 2.20 14.80
C GLY A 99 18.39 1.69 13.37
N VAL A 100 18.95 0.51 13.08
CA VAL A 100 18.89 -0.14 11.76
C VAL A 100 17.52 -0.80 11.57
N ASN A 101 16.96 -0.67 10.37
CA ASN A 101 15.67 -1.27 10.04
C ASN A 101 15.76 -2.80 10.02
N GLU A 102 15.28 -3.45 11.08
CA GLU A 102 14.99 -4.88 11.06
C GLU A 102 13.65 -5.12 10.39
N PHE A 103 13.62 -6.05 9.44
CA PHE A 103 12.40 -6.42 8.73
C PHE A 103 12.04 -7.88 8.99
N VAL A 104 10.74 -8.16 8.94
CA VAL A 104 10.23 -9.52 8.85
C VAL A 104 10.58 -10.03 7.45
N ASP A 105 11.37 -11.10 7.38
CA ASP A 105 11.68 -11.74 6.11
C ASP A 105 10.52 -12.65 5.69
N TYR A 106 9.83 -12.25 4.62
CA TYR A 106 8.78 -13.05 3.99
C TYR A 106 9.35 -14.00 2.91
N GLY A 107 10.64 -13.90 2.60
CA GLY A 107 11.33 -14.62 1.54
C GLY A 107 11.01 -14.07 0.14
N ILE A 108 11.98 -14.21 -0.77
CA ILE A 108 11.79 -13.90 -2.19
C ILE A 108 11.03 -15.04 -2.83
N LYS A 109 9.85 -14.76 -3.37
CA LYS A 109 9.02 -15.73 -4.08
C LYS A 109 8.85 -15.34 -5.55
N ASN A 110 8.68 -16.34 -6.41
CA ASN A 110 8.37 -16.12 -7.81
C ASN A 110 6.85 -16.13 -8.03
N ALA A 111 6.29 -14.97 -8.34
CA ALA A 111 4.85 -14.78 -8.53
C ALA A 111 4.26 -15.68 -9.64
N LEU A 112 5.05 -16.03 -10.67
CA LEU A 112 4.58 -16.84 -11.78
C LEU A 112 4.29 -18.29 -11.38
N THR A 113 5.07 -18.83 -10.43
CA THR A 113 4.97 -20.21 -9.94
C THR A 113 3.97 -20.36 -8.80
N MET A 114 3.63 -19.27 -8.11
CA MET A 114 2.70 -19.30 -6.99
C MET A 114 1.26 -19.49 -7.45
N LYS A 115 0.47 -20.15 -6.60
CA LYS A 115 -1.00 -20.21 -6.75
C LYS A 115 -1.64 -18.90 -6.31
N ALA A 116 -2.86 -18.63 -6.80
CA ALA A 116 -3.61 -17.43 -6.44
C ALA A 116 -3.77 -17.26 -4.92
N GLU A 117 -4.05 -18.36 -4.21
CA GLU A 117 -4.19 -18.38 -2.75
C GLU A 117 -2.87 -18.04 -2.05
N GLU A 118 -1.74 -18.60 -2.50
CA GLU A 118 -0.42 -18.32 -1.95
C GLU A 118 -0.01 -16.86 -2.15
N VAL A 119 -0.34 -16.27 -3.31
CA VAL A 119 -0.10 -14.84 -3.58
C VAL A 119 -0.94 -13.98 -2.65
N LYS A 120 -2.22 -14.32 -2.49
CA LYS A 120 -3.13 -13.61 -1.60
C LYS A 120 -2.64 -13.65 -0.15
N GLU A 121 -2.28 -14.83 0.37
CA GLU A 121 -1.73 -14.99 1.71
C GLU A 121 -0.44 -14.19 1.90
N TYR A 122 0.46 -14.23 0.93
CA TYR A 122 1.70 -13.46 0.99
C TYR A 122 1.45 -11.95 1.10
N ILE A 123 0.54 -11.41 0.30
CA ILE A 123 0.18 -9.97 0.33
C ILE A 123 -0.52 -9.60 1.65
N LEU A 124 -1.37 -10.48 2.18
CA LEU A 124 -2.06 -10.28 3.46
C LEU A 124 -1.09 -10.30 4.63
N ASP A 125 -0.17 -11.26 4.67
CA ASP A 125 0.81 -11.38 5.75
C ASP A 125 1.88 -10.29 5.71
N ALA A 126 2.26 -9.83 4.52
CA ALA A 126 3.10 -8.65 4.33
C ALA A 126 2.37 -7.33 4.64
N GLY A 127 1.05 -7.36 4.90
CA GLY A 127 0.24 -6.18 5.21
C GLY A 127 0.03 -5.22 4.05
N LEU A 128 0.25 -5.66 2.81
CA LEU A 128 0.12 -4.85 1.60
C LEU A 128 -1.32 -4.78 1.09
N TRP A 129 -2.21 -5.63 1.60
CA TRP A 129 -3.61 -5.71 1.15
C TRP A 129 -4.38 -4.39 1.34
N PHE A 130 -3.99 -3.56 2.30
CA PHE A 130 -4.62 -2.26 2.57
C PHE A 130 -4.51 -1.25 1.41
N PHE A 131 -3.55 -1.44 0.50
CA PHE A 131 -3.41 -0.61 -0.70
C PHE A 131 -4.40 -1.00 -1.81
N ILE A 132 -5.03 -2.18 -1.71
CA ILE A 132 -5.99 -2.66 -2.70
C ILE A 132 -7.39 -2.18 -2.30
N LYS A 133 -7.96 -1.29 -3.12
CA LYS A 133 -9.30 -0.73 -2.91
C LYS A 133 -10.30 -1.28 -3.91
N GLN A 134 -11.51 -1.58 -3.44
CA GLN A 134 -12.62 -1.97 -4.31
C GLN A 134 -13.36 -0.74 -4.85
N ARG A 135 -13.76 -0.80 -6.12
CA ARG A 135 -14.63 0.17 -6.78
C ARG A 135 -16.07 -0.39 -6.84
N PRO A 136 -17.12 0.45 -6.70
CA PRO A 136 -17.11 1.92 -6.71
C PRO A 136 -16.87 2.59 -5.35
N TYR A 137 -16.96 1.85 -4.25
CA TYR A 137 -17.03 2.43 -2.89
C TYR A 137 -15.72 3.01 -2.32
N ASP A 138 -14.57 2.76 -2.96
CA ASP A 138 -13.24 3.22 -2.51
C ASP A 138 -12.87 2.79 -1.08
N VAL A 139 -13.29 1.58 -0.72
CA VAL A 139 -12.96 0.93 0.56
C VAL A 139 -11.92 -0.15 0.34
N VAL A 140 -11.22 -0.56 1.40
CA VAL A 140 -10.29 -1.70 1.33
C VAL A 140 -11.03 -2.93 0.80
N ALA A 141 -10.42 -3.63 -0.17
CA ALA A 141 -11.04 -4.77 -0.84
C ALA A 141 -11.25 -5.93 0.14
N ASN A 142 -12.41 -6.59 0.06
CA ASN A 142 -12.62 -7.83 0.82
C ASN A 142 -11.75 -8.97 0.23
N PRO A 143 -10.88 -9.63 1.02
CA PRO A 143 -10.02 -10.72 0.56
C PRO A 143 -10.76 -12.00 0.15
N ASP A 144 -12.03 -12.14 0.50
CA ASP A 144 -12.86 -13.29 0.13
C ASP A 144 -13.54 -13.09 -1.24
N ASN A 145 -13.57 -11.85 -1.73
CA ASN A 145 -14.16 -11.52 -3.02
C ASN A 145 -13.12 -11.60 -4.13
N GLU A 146 -13.46 -12.31 -5.21
CA GLU A 146 -12.64 -12.37 -6.40
C GLU A 146 -12.92 -11.15 -7.31
N PRO A 147 -11.93 -10.29 -7.60
CA PRO A 147 -12.15 -9.13 -8.46
C PRO A 147 -12.35 -9.55 -9.91
N ARG A 148 -13.29 -8.91 -10.60
CA ARG A 148 -13.49 -9.10 -12.05
C ARG A 148 -12.28 -8.62 -12.84
N ASP A 149 -11.78 -7.43 -12.53
CA ASP A 149 -10.60 -6.82 -13.16
C ASP A 149 -9.82 -6.03 -12.10
N ILE A 150 -8.51 -5.88 -12.29
CA ILE A 150 -7.64 -5.10 -11.42
C ILE A 150 -7.08 -3.93 -12.21
N PHE A 151 -7.16 -2.72 -11.64
CA PHE A 151 -6.65 -1.50 -12.27
C PHE A 151 -5.46 -0.96 -11.48
N VAL A 152 -4.30 -0.89 -12.13
CA VAL A 152 -3.07 -0.32 -11.58
C VAL A 152 -2.87 1.07 -12.18
N THR A 153 -2.81 2.07 -11.31
CA THR A 153 -2.64 3.47 -11.71
C THR A 153 -1.15 3.80 -11.70
N GLY A 154 -0.54 3.88 -12.88
CA GLY A 154 0.89 4.18 -13.08
C GLY A 154 1.18 5.63 -13.46
N PHE A 155 0.22 6.53 -13.28
CA PHE A 155 0.37 7.96 -13.53
C PHE A 155 -0.47 8.75 -12.52
N SER A 156 -0.20 10.05 -12.37
CA SER A 156 -1.04 10.95 -11.58
C SER A 156 -1.30 12.22 -12.38
N SER A 157 -2.57 12.56 -12.56
CA SER A 157 -2.98 13.83 -13.20
C SER A 157 -3.07 14.99 -12.21
N ALA A 158 -2.60 14.80 -10.96
CA ALA A 158 -2.57 15.90 -10.01
C ALA A 158 -1.49 16.91 -10.45
N PRO A 159 -1.77 18.22 -10.32
CA PRO A 159 -0.98 19.28 -10.97
C PRO A 159 0.47 19.41 -10.47
N LEU A 160 0.77 18.90 -9.27
CA LEU A 160 2.11 18.90 -8.68
C LEU A 160 2.61 17.47 -8.43
N ALA A 161 2.04 16.49 -9.15
CA ALA A 161 2.48 15.11 -9.02
C ALA A 161 3.89 14.94 -9.58
N PRO A 162 4.73 14.12 -8.94
CA PRO A 162 6.00 13.74 -9.52
C PRO A 162 5.81 12.86 -10.76
N SER A 163 6.78 12.87 -11.67
CA SER A 163 6.83 11.97 -12.82
C SER A 163 7.01 10.52 -12.34
N TYR A 164 6.06 9.64 -12.67
CA TYR A 164 6.14 8.21 -12.33
C TYR A 164 7.24 7.51 -13.15
N ASP A 165 7.48 7.95 -14.39
CA ASP A 165 8.60 7.46 -15.21
C ASP A 165 9.95 7.78 -14.55
N PHE A 166 10.03 8.91 -13.85
CA PHE A 166 11.21 9.28 -13.08
C PHE A 166 11.34 8.46 -11.79
N ILE A 167 10.25 8.30 -11.02
CA ILE A 167 10.25 7.56 -9.74
C ILE A 167 10.52 6.07 -9.94
N LEU A 168 9.93 5.47 -10.96
CA LEU A 168 9.99 4.03 -11.24
C LEU A 168 11.16 3.66 -12.15
N LYS A 169 12.04 4.61 -12.45
CA LYS A 169 13.24 4.36 -13.25
C LYS A 169 14.05 3.22 -12.61
N ASP A 170 14.48 2.28 -13.45
CA ASP A 170 15.23 1.08 -13.04
C ASP A 170 14.45 0.08 -12.14
N GLN A 171 13.17 0.32 -11.83
CA GLN A 171 12.29 -0.60 -11.08
C GLN A 171 11.37 -1.45 -11.96
N GLU A 172 11.63 -1.51 -13.27
CA GLU A 172 10.79 -2.23 -14.24
C GLU A 172 10.54 -3.69 -13.85
N LYS A 173 11.57 -4.37 -13.33
CA LYS A 173 11.47 -5.78 -12.91
C LYS A 173 10.51 -5.96 -11.73
N ASP A 174 10.54 -5.02 -10.77
CA ASP A 174 9.68 -5.08 -9.59
C ASP A 174 8.23 -4.78 -9.97
N VAL A 175 8.01 -3.81 -10.86
CA VAL A 175 6.69 -3.49 -11.41
C VAL A 175 6.11 -4.69 -12.17
N LEU A 176 6.89 -5.32 -13.04
CA LEU A 176 6.45 -6.52 -13.77
C LEU A 176 6.13 -7.67 -12.81
N THR A 177 6.96 -7.91 -11.80
CA THR A 177 6.70 -8.94 -10.78
C THR A 177 5.40 -8.67 -10.01
N GLY A 178 5.13 -7.41 -9.68
CA GLY A 178 3.87 -6.99 -9.06
C GLY A 178 2.66 -7.21 -9.96
N LEU A 179 2.77 -6.88 -11.26
CA LEU A 179 1.70 -7.12 -12.24
C LEU A 179 1.45 -8.62 -12.43
N ASP A 180 2.50 -9.44 -12.47
CA ASP A 180 2.38 -10.89 -12.55
C ASP A 180 1.68 -11.46 -11.31
N ALA A 181 2.01 -10.97 -10.11
CA ALA A 181 1.32 -11.36 -8.87
C ALA A 181 -0.17 -10.97 -8.91
N LEU A 182 -0.50 -9.73 -9.31
CA LEU A 182 -1.89 -9.27 -9.42
C LEU A 182 -2.67 -10.07 -10.47
N SER A 183 -2.02 -10.50 -11.55
CA SER A 183 -2.67 -11.31 -12.59
C SER A 183 -3.21 -12.64 -12.07
N LYS A 184 -2.64 -13.19 -10.99
CA LYS A 184 -3.14 -14.40 -10.32
C LYS A 184 -4.38 -14.16 -9.47
N LEU A 185 -4.65 -12.92 -9.05
CA LEU A 185 -5.75 -12.58 -8.15
C LEU A 185 -7.06 -12.30 -8.87
N THR A 186 -7.09 -12.34 -10.21
CA THR A 186 -8.30 -12.06 -11.00
C THR A 186 -8.46 -13.05 -12.14
N LYS A 187 -9.70 -13.43 -12.44
CA LYS A 187 -10.07 -14.17 -13.65
C LYS A 187 -10.18 -13.29 -14.90
N GLY A 188 -10.28 -11.97 -14.74
CA GLY A 188 -10.36 -11.05 -15.86
C GLY A 188 -9.00 -10.49 -16.23
N LYS A 189 -8.88 -9.17 -16.30
CA LYS A 189 -7.66 -8.50 -16.78
C LYS A 189 -7.06 -7.57 -15.74
N VAL A 190 -5.73 -7.46 -15.80
CA VAL A 190 -4.98 -6.40 -15.14
C VAL A 190 -4.78 -5.26 -16.14
N HIS A 191 -5.20 -4.06 -15.76
CA HIS A 191 -5.11 -2.85 -16.58
C HIS A 191 -4.10 -1.90 -15.95
N LEU A 192 -2.95 -1.72 -16.61
CA LEU A 192 -1.99 -0.68 -16.27
C LEU A 192 -2.37 0.61 -17.00
N SER A 193 -2.57 1.69 -16.24
CA SER A 193 -2.81 3.02 -16.80
C SER A 193 -1.52 3.82 -16.78
N VAL A 194 -1.16 4.42 -17.91
CA VAL A 194 0.06 5.22 -18.11
C VAL A 194 -0.31 6.54 -18.79
N SER A 195 0.45 7.61 -18.51
CA SER A 195 0.30 8.94 -19.11
C SER A 195 1.10 9.10 -20.40
#